data_AF-A0A0K2VFG6-F1
#
_entry.id   AF-A0A0K2VFG6-F1
#
_cell.length_a   1.000
_cell.length_b   1.000
_cell.length_c   1.000
_cell.angle_alpha   90.00
_cell.angle_beta   90.00
_cell.angle_gamma   90.00
#
_symmetry.space_group_name_H-M   'P 1'
#
loop_
_entity.id
_entity.type
_entity.pdbx_description
1 polymer ?
#
loop_
_entity_poly.entity_id
_entity_poly.type
_entity_poly.pdbx_seq_one_letter_code
_entity_poly.pdbx_strand_id
1 'polypeptide(L)'
;MVEYYVAEILSKSLMSALSPTEETGPPLITKMLSGKSRAILQQDCAAARHSKKAQNWCSDNLDTFWGKGTWPANSPDLSHIENL
;
A
#
# COMPACT_ATOMS: atom_id res chain seq x y z
N MET A 1 25.46 -14.98 12.51
CA MET A 1 24.63 -15.76 11.56
C MET A 1 23.27 -15.13 11.28
N VAL A 2 22.73 -14.28 12.18
CA VAL A 2 21.48 -13.51 11.96
C VAL A 2 21.68 -12.31 11.03
N GLU A 3 22.84 -11.64 11.11
CA GLU A 3 23.10 -10.43 10.29
C GLU A 3 23.16 -10.69 8.78
N TYR A 4 23.62 -11.87 8.36
CA TYR A 4 23.64 -12.26 6.95
C TYR A 4 22.21 -12.43 6.38
N TYR A 5 21.31 -13.01 7.18
CA TYR A 5 19.94 -13.30 6.77
C TYR A 5 19.13 -12.01 6.61
N VAL A 6 19.30 -11.05 7.53
CA VAL A 6 18.64 -9.75 7.47
C VAL A 6 19.17 -8.93 6.29
N ALA A 7 20.49 -8.89 6.08
CA ALA A 7 21.08 -8.11 4.99
C ALA A 7 20.75 -8.69 3.60
N GLU A 8 20.86 -10.00 3.38
CA GLU A 8 20.56 -10.61 2.07
C GLU A 8 19.06 -10.59 1.76
N ILE A 9 18.19 -10.87 2.73
CA ILE A 9 16.75 -10.92 2.46
C ILE A 9 16.19 -9.51 2.31
N LEU A 10 16.57 -8.54 3.15
CA LEU A 10 16.09 -7.17 2.96
C LEU A 10 16.66 -6.55 1.69
N SER A 11 17.93 -6.80 1.33
CA SER A 11 18.50 -6.26 0.09
C SER A 11 17.94 -6.91 -1.18
N LYS A 12 17.56 -8.19 -1.15
CA LYS A 12 16.98 -8.89 -2.31
C LYS A 12 15.45 -8.77 -2.40
N SER A 13 14.75 -8.68 -1.26
CA SER A 13 13.29 -8.59 -1.19
C SER A 13 12.77 -7.14 -1.37
N LEU A 14 13.59 -6.14 -1.03
CA LEU A 14 13.34 -4.73 -1.36
C LEU A 14 14.02 -4.31 -2.67
N MET A 15 14.19 -5.23 -3.61
CA MET A 15 14.45 -4.84 -5.00
C MET A 15 13.29 -3.96 -5.45
N SER A 16 13.57 -2.64 -5.42
CA SER A 16 12.77 -1.49 -5.85
C SER A 16 11.43 -1.91 -6.43
N ALA A 17 10.43 -2.15 -5.57
CA ALA A 17 9.15 -2.64 -6.04
C ALA A 17 8.64 -1.75 -7.19
N LEU A 18 8.90 -0.44 -7.12
CA LEU A 18 8.37 0.56 -8.03
C LEU A 18 9.33 1.77 -8.06
N SER A 19 10.03 1.96 -9.18
CA SER A 19 10.85 3.17 -9.39
C SER A 19 9.95 4.41 -9.36
N PRO A 20 10.37 5.50 -8.71
CA PRO A 20 9.62 6.75 -8.73
C PRO A 20 9.47 7.26 -10.18
N THR A 21 8.29 7.77 -10.51
CA THR A 21 7.98 8.17 -11.89
C THR A 21 8.79 9.40 -12.32
N GLU A 22 9.14 10.29 -11.39
CA GLU A 22 10.04 11.44 -11.58
C GLU A 22 10.83 11.72 -10.29
N GLU A 23 12.09 12.15 -10.39
CA GLU A 23 12.95 12.43 -9.22
C GLU A 23 12.67 13.78 -8.55
N THR A 24 12.01 14.71 -9.26
CA THR A 24 11.80 16.09 -8.77
C THR A 24 10.42 16.61 -9.12
N GLY A 25 9.68 17.09 -8.11
CA GLY A 25 8.28 17.52 -8.24
C GLY A 25 7.52 17.45 -6.90
N PRO A 26 6.27 17.91 -6.84
CA PRO A 26 5.43 17.82 -5.64
C PRO A 26 5.39 16.38 -5.11
N PRO A 27 5.31 16.14 -3.79
CA PRO A 27 5.41 14.79 -3.19
C PRO A 27 4.43 13.76 -3.77
N LEU A 28 3.31 14.25 -4.28
CA LEU A 28 2.29 13.47 -4.97
C LEU A 28 2.80 12.83 -6.27
N ILE A 29 3.73 13.46 -7.00
CA ILE A 29 4.20 12.99 -8.31
C ILE A 29 5.50 12.19 -8.17
N THR A 30 6.40 12.62 -7.29
CA THR A 30 7.74 12.03 -7.12
C THR A 30 7.78 10.69 -6.39
N LYS A 31 6.82 10.43 -5.48
CA LYS A 31 6.73 9.13 -4.77
C LYS A 31 5.76 8.15 -5.41
N MET A 32 5.16 8.54 -6.52
CA MET A 32 4.10 7.77 -7.13
C MET A 32 4.70 6.66 -7.98
N LEU A 33 4.27 5.44 -7.66
CA LEU A 33 4.70 4.18 -8.23
C LEU A 33 4.31 4.12 -9.72
N SER A 34 5.17 3.61 -10.58
CA SER A 34 4.83 3.37 -11.99
C SER A 34 3.78 2.25 -12.12
N GLY A 35 2.81 2.39 -13.03
CA GLY A 35 1.77 1.36 -13.25
C GLY A 35 0.64 1.30 -12.19
N LYS A 36 0.24 2.46 -11.66
CA LYS A 36 -0.86 2.63 -10.67
C LYS A 36 -2.17 1.95 -11.05
N SER A 37 -2.46 1.84 -12.34
CA SER A 37 -3.65 1.14 -12.84
C SER A 37 -3.72 -0.33 -12.45
N ARG A 38 -2.62 -0.92 -11.98
CA ARG A 38 -2.56 -2.30 -11.43
C ARG A 38 -2.49 -2.34 -9.90
N ALA A 39 -2.35 -1.20 -9.25
CA ALA A 39 -2.24 -1.12 -7.81
C ALA A 39 -3.63 -1.12 -7.17
N ILE A 40 -3.76 -1.84 -6.06
CA ILE A 40 -4.98 -1.87 -5.26
C ILE A 40 -4.69 -1.24 -3.91
N LEU A 41 -5.49 -0.25 -3.52
CA LEU A 41 -5.42 0.29 -2.17
C LEU A 41 -6.02 -0.72 -1.18
N GLN A 42 -5.18 -1.27 -0.31
CA GLN A 42 -5.55 -2.08 0.85
C GLN A 42 -5.64 -1.20 2.10
N GLN A 43 -6.71 -1.38 2.89
CA GLN A 43 -6.95 -0.69 4.16
C GLN A 43 -7.63 -1.64 5.15
N ASP A 44 -7.42 -1.41 6.45
CA ASP A 44 -8.08 -2.17 7.50
C ASP A 44 -9.59 -1.80 7.65
N CYS A 45 -10.26 -2.47 8.60
CA CYS A 45 -11.68 -2.29 8.85
C CYS A 45 -12.07 -1.10 9.74
N ALA A 46 -11.19 -0.11 9.95
CA ALA A 46 -11.48 1.03 10.81
C ALA A 46 -12.70 1.85 10.32
N ALA A 47 -13.54 2.29 11.27
CA ALA A 47 -14.80 2.96 10.97
C ALA A 47 -14.66 4.20 10.08
N ALA A 48 -13.60 5.00 10.27
CA ALA A 48 -13.35 6.20 9.47
C ALA A 48 -13.13 5.87 7.98
N ARG A 49 -12.39 4.79 7.70
CA ARG A 49 -12.04 4.32 6.34
C ARG A 49 -13.26 3.74 5.62
N HIS A 50 -14.20 3.17 6.37
CA HIS A 50 -15.46 2.63 5.86
C HIS A 50 -16.64 3.62 5.90
N SER A 51 -16.41 4.89 6.23
CA SER A 51 -17.46 5.91 6.15
C SER A 51 -17.90 6.12 4.70
N LYS A 52 -19.18 6.46 4.48
CA LYS A 52 -19.71 6.72 3.13
C LYS A 52 -18.89 7.78 2.38
N LYS A 53 -18.45 8.83 3.08
CA LYS A 53 -17.62 9.89 2.52
C LYS A 53 -16.26 9.38 2.06
N ALA A 54 -15.60 8.54 2.86
CA ALA A 54 -14.30 7.97 2.51
C ALA A 54 -14.42 7.00 1.32
N GLN A 55 -15.44 6.14 1.31
CA GLN A 55 -15.66 5.19 0.23
C GLN A 55 -16.00 5.90 -1.09
N ASN A 56 -16.84 6.95 -1.06
CA ASN A 56 -17.12 7.76 -2.24
C ASN A 56 -15.85 8.42 -2.78
N TRP A 57 -15.03 9.02 -1.90
CA TRP A 57 -13.78 9.61 -2.32
C TRP A 57 -12.85 8.57 -2.98
N CYS A 58 -12.76 7.36 -2.42
CA CYS A 58 -11.97 6.29 -3.02
C CYS A 58 -12.49 5.89 -4.41
N SER A 59 -13.80 5.69 -4.57
CA SER A 59 -14.41 5.38 -5.86
C SER A 59 -14.19 6.47 -6.91
N ASP A 60 -14.19 7.74 -6.50
CA ASP A 60 -14.06 8.88 -7.42
C ASP A 60 -12.59 9.16 -7.81
N ASN A 61 -11.61 8.73 -7.00
CA ASN A 61 -10.21 9.14 -7.12
C ASN A 61 -9.22 7.98 -7.34
N LEU A 62 -9.63 6.73 -7.14
CA LEU A 62 -8.76 5.56 -7.23
C LEU A 62 -9.30 4.57 -8.26
N ASP A 63 -8.39 4.05 -9.09
CA ASP A 63 -8.74 3.04 -10.10
C ASP A 63 -9.21 1.71 -9.46
N THR A 64 -8.58 1.32 -8.34
CA THR A 64 -8.95 0.08 -7.63
C THR A 64 -8.64 0.21 -6.13
N PHE A 65 -9.62 -0.16 -5.29
CA PHE A 65 -9.46 -0.20 -3.84
C PHE A 65 -10.32 -1.33 -3.25
N TRP A 66 -9.95 -1.78 -2.05
CA TRP A 66 -10.78 -2.71 -1.30
C TRP A 66 -11.88 -1.97 -0.54
N GLY A 67 -13.11 -2.14 -1.03
CA GLY A 67 -14.30 -1.59 -0.40
C GLY A 67 -14.65 -2.30 0.90
N LYS A 68 -15.61 -1.71 1.63
CA LYS A 68 -16.13 -2.25 2.89
C LYS A 68 -16.48 -3.74 2.77
N GLY A 69 -15.92 -4.56 3.67
CA GLY A 69 -16.19 -6.00 3.75
C GLY A 69 -15.25 -6.88 2.93
N THR A 70 -14.32 -6.30 2.18
CA THR A 70 -13.29 -7.06 1.44
C THR A 70 -12.19 -7.56 2.36
N TRP A 71 -11.72 -6.72 3.29
CA TRP A 71 -10.72 -7.10 4.28
C TRP A 71 -11.38 -7.80 5.48
N PRO A 72 -10.86 -8.95 5.95
CA PRO A 72 -11.40 -9.61 7.12
C PRO A 72 -11.16 -8.78 8.39
N ALA A 73 -12.16 -8.77 9.28
CA ALA A 73 -12.06 -8.10 10.56
C ALA A 73 -11.04 -8.79 11.47
N ASN A 74 -10.27 -8.01 12.24
CA ASN A 74 -9.28 -8.50 13.20
C ASN A 74 -8.18 -9.39 12.59
N SER A 75 -7.78 -9.12 11.34
CA SER A 75 -6.69 -9.82 10.66
C SER A 75 -5.47 -8.91 10.44
N PRO A 76 -4.78 -8.46 11.52
CA PRO A 76 -3.54 -7.71 11.37
C PRO A 76 -2.41 -8.58 10.80
N ASP A 77 -2.47 -9.89 11.00
CA ASP A 77 -1.51 -10.88 10.49
C ASP A 77 -1.42 -10.92 8.96
N LEU A 78 -2.54 -10.61 8.27
CA LEU A 78 -2.58 -10.52 6.81
C LEU A 78 -1.98 -9.21 6.29
N SER A 79 -1.84 -8.22 7.16
CA SER A 79 -1.37 -6.88 6.82
C SER A 79 0.16 -6.83 6.87
N HIS A 80 0.79 -6.63 5.71
CA HIS A 80 2.26 -6.57 5.66
C HIS A 80 2.84 -5.38 6.43
N ILE A 81 2.07 -4.31 6.66
CA ILE A 81 2.52 -3.14 7.42
C ILE A 81 2.65 -3.40 8.92
N GLU A 82 1.97 -4.43 9.44
CA GLU A 82 2.03 -4.79 10.87
C GLU A 82 3.29 -5.60 11.22
N ASN A 83 4.06 -6.03 10.21
CA ASN A 83 5.30 -6.79 10.36
C ASN A 83 6.58 -5.94 10.20
N LEU A 84 6.46 -4.60 10.33
CA LEU A 84 7.56 -3.64 10.23
C LEU A 84 8.35 -3.48 11.53
#